data_AF-A0A957ATG5-F1
#
_entry.id   AF-A0A957ATG5-F1
#
_cell.length_a   1.000
_cell.length_b   1.000
_cell.length_c   1.000
_cell.angle_alpha   90.00
_cell.angle_beta   90.00
_cell.angle_gamma   90.00
#
_symmetry.space_group_name_H-M   'P 1'
#
loop_
_entity.id
_entity.type
_entity.pdbx_description
1 polymer ?
#
loop_
_entity_poly.entity_id
_entity_poly.type
_entity_poly.pdbx_seq_one_letter_code
_entity_poly.pdbx_strand_id
1 'polypeptide(L)'
;MYLPQEISNARVLISVKTYPNPSTTYDELVCNAGFLETGEWIRIYPVQFRALPYDQQYSKYDWIELNLIRNSKDFRQESYRPRSGIEEEIRTVGKIPTGRTRDWAERKRFALREVFTSMNDLVKLAKAQGVWKSLATIKPKEIVKFEIKADTRDWKPTIQDSLRQMSLFAQSKGGRELEVVRKLPYRYYYHLLTEGDDKPRRMMIFSFRYRGTSNRTQTSV
;
A
#
# COMPACT_ATOMS: atom_id res chain seq x y z
N MET A 1 -20.43 -9.02 -9.13
CA MET A 1 -19.37 -8.02 -9.34
C MET A 1 -18.83 -7.65 -7.96
N TYR A 2 -17.52 -7.73 -7.72
CA TYR A 2 -16.91 -7.57 -6.39
C TYR A 2 -17.23 -6.21 -5.75
N LEU A 3 -17.13 -5.13 -6.52
CA LEU A 3 -17.44 -3.75 -6.15
C LEU A 3 -17.98 -3.02 -7.40
N PRO A 4 -18.81 -1.96 -7.26
CA PRO A 4 -19.38 -1.23 -8.40
C PRO A 4 -18.30 -0.48 -9.21
N GLN A 5 -18.59 -0.14 -10.47
CA GLN A 5 -17.63 0.53 -11.38
C GLN A 5 -17.17 1.91 -10.88
N GLU A 6 -18.05 2.62 -10.18
CA GLU A 6 -17.76 3.90 -9.56
C GLU A 6 -18.22 3.88 -8.10
N ILE A 7 -17.43 4.51 -7.24
CA ILE A 7 -17.73 4.69 -5.82
C ILE A 7 -17.54 6.18 -5.51
N SER A 8 -18.64 6.91 -5.42
CA SER A 8 -18.64 8.33 -5.02
C SER A 8 -18.46 8.45 -3.51
N ASN A 9 -17.68 9.44 -3.06
CA ASN A 9 -17.36 9.67 -1.64
C ASN A 9 -16.91 8.38 -0.93
N ALA A 10 -16.07 7.59 -1.60
CA ALA A 10 -15.58 6.32 -1.07
C ALA A 10 -14.77 6.57 0.20
N ARG A 11 -15.21 5.99 1.31
CA ARG A 11 -14.47 6.00 2.57
C ARG A 11 -13.56 4.79 2.66
N VAL A 12 -12.26 5.04 2.73
CA VAL A 12 -11.22 4.01 2.74
C VAL A 12 -10.36 4.12 3.98
N LEU A 13 -10.34 3.07 4.80
CA LEU A 13 -9.44 2.91 5.93
C LEU A 13 -8.08 2.46 5.44
N ILE A 14 -7.10 3.34 5.45
CA ILE A 14 -5.76 3.05 4.93
C ILE A 14 -5.04 2.02 5.80
N SER A 15 -4.73 0.85 5.22
CA SER A 15 -4.05 -0.25 5.93
C SER A 15 -2.64 -0.50 5.38
N VAL A 16 -2.43 -0.25 4.08
CA VAL A 16 -1.18 -0.48 3.38
C VAL A 16 -0.75 0.78 2.64
N LYS A 17 0.51 1.17 2.84
CA LYS A 17 1.19 2.22 2.07
C LYS A 17 2.47 1.62 1.53
N THR A 18 2.61 1.55 0.21
CA THR A 18 3.81 0.98 -0.41
C THR A 18 4.97 1.96 -0.39
N TYR A 19 6.20 1.43 -0.34
CA TYR A 19 7.39 2.26 -0.52
C TYR A 19 7.34 2.96 -1.86
N PRO A 20 7.51 4.30 -1.89
CA PRO A 20 7.60 5.00 -3.16
C PRO A 20 8.77 4.41 -3.92
N ASN A 21 8.42 3.75 -5.03
CA ASN A 21 9.42 3.35 -6.00
C ASN A 21 9.54 4.51 -6.99
N PRO A 22 10.76 5.03 -7.20
CA PRO A 22 10.99 6.05 -8.19
C PRO A 22 10.51 5.56 -9.56
N SER A 23 9.59 6.31 -10.16
CA SER A 23 9.04 6.06 -11.50
C SER A 23 9.65 7.05 -12.46
N THR A 24 9.97 6.61 -13.68
CA THR A 24 10.53 7.46 -14.73
C THR A 24 9.50 8.43 -15.34
N THR A 25 8.21 8.24 -15.07
CA THR A 25 7.11 8.95 -15.76
C THR A 25 6.40 9.99 -14.89
N TYR A 26 6.45 9.86 -13.55
CA TYR A 26 5.79 10.78 -12.61
C TYR A 26 6.61 10.88 -11.33
N ASP A 27 6.52 12.02 -10.63
CA ASP A 27 7.22 12.39 -9.38
C ASP A 27 6.88 11.49 -8.16
N GLU A 28 7.01 10.18 -8.34
CA GLU A 28 6.64 9.07 -7.45
C GLU A 28 5.15 8.77 -7.35
N LEU A 29 4.78 7.58 -7.83
CA LEU A 29 3.44 7.01 -7.68
C LEU A 29 3.49 5.89 -6.66
N VAL A 30 2.65 6.01 -5.62
CA VAL A 30 2.47 4.94 -4.64
C VAL A 30 1.17 4.21 -4.87
N CYS A 31 1.16 2.94 -4.48
CA CYS A 31 -0.06 2.16 -4.31
C CYS A 31 -0.49 2.27 -2.85
N ASN A 32 -1.72 2.70 -2.62
CA ASN A 32 -2.35 2.60 -1.31
C ASN A 32 -3.38 1.48 -1.34
N ALA A 33 -3.54 0.79 -0.23
CA ALA A 33 -4.64 -0.15 -0.08
C ALA A 33 -5.24 -0.05 1.32
N GLY A 34 -6.52 -0.41 1.39
CA GLY A 34 -7.30 -0.26 2.60
C GLY A 34 -8.58 -1.06 2.55
N PHE A 35 -9.45 -0.76 3.50
CA PHE A 35 -10.76 -1.36 3.62
C PHE A 35 -11.82 -0.30 3.36
N LEU A 36 -12.89 -0.65 2.63
CA LEU A 36 -14.11 0.15 2.62
C LEU A 36 -14.82 0.08 3.99
N GLU A 37 -15.83 0.92 4.22
CA GLU A 37 -16.68 0.84 5.41
C GLU A 37 -17.38 -0.53 5.54
N THR A 38 -17.69 -1.12 4.39
CA THR A 38 -18.20 -2.48 4.23
C THR A 38 -17.10 -3.54 4.37
N GLY A 39 -15.84 -3.19 4.60
CA GLY A 39 -14.74 -4.10 4.94
C GLY A 39 -14.12 -4.86 3.77
N GLU A 40 -14.60 -4.70 2.54
CA GLU A 40 -13.91 -5.18 1.34
C GLU A 40 -12.56 -4.47 1.17
N TRP A 41 -11.58 -5.23 0.68
CA TRP A 41 -10.30 -4.67 0.26
C TRP A 41 -10.46 -3.79 -0.97
N ILE A 42 -9.78 -2.65 -0.97
CA ILE A 42 -9.67 -1.75 -2.11
C ILE A 42 -8.22 -1.29 -2.29
N ARG A 43 -7.76 -1.27 -3.54
CA ARG A 43 -6.47 -0.77 -3.98
C ARG A 43 -6.69 0.53 -4.74
N ILE A 44 -5.94 1.57 -4.38
CA ILE A 44 -5.99 2.88 -5.03
C ILE A 44 -4.64 3.12 -5.70
N TYR A 45 -4.64 3.20 -7.02
CA TYR A 45 -3.46 3.50 -7.83
C TYR A 45 -3.85 4.23 -9.12
N PRO A 46 -3.09 5.26 -9.54
CA PRO A 46 -1.94 5.84 -8.87
C PRO A 46 -2.32 6.92 -7.84
N VAL A 47 -1.49 7.10 -6.81
CA VAL A 47 -1.59 8.23 -5.86
C VAL A 47 -0.23 8.91 -5.72
N GLN A 48 -0.17 10.24 -5.88
CA GLN A 48 1.05 11.04 -5.69
C GLN A 48 1.21 11.49 -4.23
N PHE A 49 1.29 10.53 -3.31
CA PHE A 49 1.18 10.80 -1.87
C PHE A 49 2.15 11.88 -1.34
N ARG A 50 3.40 11.94 -1.82
CA ARG A 50 4.38 12.94 -1.35
C ARG A 50 4.15 14.34 -1.94
N ALA A 51 3.54 14.42 -3.12
CA ALA A 51 3.21 15.68 -3.77
C ALA A 51 1.90 16.28 -3.23
N LEU A 52 1.09 15.49 -2.50
CA LEU A 52 -0.12 15.98 -1.87
C LEU A 52 0.18 17.14 -0.90
N PRO A 53 -0.69 18.18 -0.88
CA PRO A 53 -0.71 19.18 0.18
C PRO A 53 -0.66 18.54 1.57
N TYR A 54 -0.04 19.23 2.54
CA TYR A 54 0.23 18.65 3.86
C TYR A 54 -1.04 18.19 4.60
N ASP A 55 -2.13 18.92 4.44
CA ASP A 55 -3.48 18.63 4.95
C ASP A 55 -4.16 17.44 4.27
N GLN A 56 -3.76 17.10 3.04
CA GLN A 56 -4.22 15.91 2.31
C GLN A 56 -3.34 14.68 2.57
N GLN A 57 -2.23 14.81 3.31
CA GLN A 57 -1.40 13.67 3.68
C GLN A 57 -2.01 12.91 4.87
N TYR A 58 -2.25 11.62 4.65
CA TYR A 58 -2.84 10.71 5.63
C TYR A 58 -1.86 9.64 6.13
N SER A 59 -2.13 9.14 7.34
CA SER A 59 -1.40 8.07 8.01
C SER A 59 -2.08 6.71 7.86
N LYS A 60 -1.36 5.65 8.25
CA LYS A 60 -1.95 4.31 8.38
C LYS A 60 -3.04 4.33 9.48
N TYR A 61 -4.19 3.74 9.17
CA TYR A 61 -5.45 3.73 9.92
C TYR A 61 -6.20 5.05 9.98
N ASP A 62 -5.89 5.98 9.08
CA ASP A 62 -6.79 7.11 8.81
C ASP A 62 -7.89 6.67 7.83
N TRP A 63 -9.07 7.23 8.02
CA TRP A 63 -10.15 7.19 7.04
C TRP A 63 -9.92 8.33 6.05
N ILE A 64 -9.83 7.99 4.77
CA ILE A 64 -9.83 8.96 3.69
C ILE A 64 -11.15 8.89 2.92
N GLU A 65 -11.57 10.03 2.37
CA GLU A 65 -12.73 10.16 1.52
C GLU A 65 -12.31 10.75 0.17
N LEU A 66 -12.68 10.08 -0.92
CA LEU A 66 -12.39 10.49 -2.30
C LEU A 66 -13.32 9.79 -3.30
N ASN A 67 -13.43 10.29 -4.53
CA ASN A 67 -14.17 9.58 -5.57
C ASN A 67 -13.28 8.56 -6.28
N LEU A 68 -13.79 7.33 -6.44
CA LEU A 68 -13.06 6.24 -7.05
C LEU A 68 -13.79 5.72 -8.30
N ILE A 69 -13.00 5.37 -9.32
CA ILE A 69 -13.46 4.67 -10.52
C ILE A 69 -12.59 3.44 -10.77
N ARG A 70 -13.19 2.39 -11.31
CA ARG A 70 -12.48 1.16 -11.61
C ARG A 70 -11.30 1.41 -12.55
N ASN A 71 -10.15 0.79 -12.25
CA ASN A 71 -8.98 0.90 -13.11
C ASN A 71 -9.06 -0.15 -14.23
N SER A 72 -9.43 0.29 -15.45
CA SER A 72 -9.53 -0.60 -16.62
C SER A 72 -8.19 -1.20 -17.07
N LYS A 73 -7.05 -0.63 -16.65
CA LYS A 73 -5.71 -1.13 -16.97
C LYS A 73 -5.21 -2.19 -15.99
N ASP A 74 -5.92 -2.42 -14.89
CA ASP A 74 -5.58 -3.42 -13.88
C ASP A 74 -6.73 -4.42 -13.70
N PHE A 75 -6.46 -5.67 -14.05
CA PHE A 75 -7.45 -6.74 -14.09
C PHE A 75 -7.93 -7.20 -12.70
N ARG A 76 -7.23 -6.81 -11.62
CA ARG A 76 -7.58 -7.16 -10.24
C ARG A 76 -8.94 -6.58 -9.85
N GLN A 77 -9.78 -7.39 -9.21
CA GLN A 77 -11.15 -6.99 -8.83
C GLN A 77 -11.21 -5.78 -7.90
N GLU A 78 -10.18 -5.58 -7.08
CA GLU A 78 -10.09 -4.52 -6.09
C GLU A 78 -9.35 -3.27 -6.58
N SER A 79 -8.96 -3.17 -7.86
CA SER A 79 -8.13 -2.06 -8.37
C SER A 79 -8.95 -0.87 -8.85
N TYR A 80 -8.77 0.27 -8.18
CA TYR A 80 -9.42 1.55 -8.44
C TYR A 80 -8.37 2.66 -8.60
N ARG A 81 -8.78 3.72 -9.27
CA ARG A 81 -8.04 4.98 -9.37
C ARG A 81 -8.91 6.13 -8.89
N PRO A 82 -8.33 7.24 -8.43
CA PRO A 82 -9.12 8.45 -8.17
C PRO A 82 -9.82 8.92 -9.46
N ARG A 83 -11.07 9.37 -9.34
CA ARG A 83 -11.94 9.68 -10.48
C ARG A 83 -11.35 10.80 -11.33
N SER A 84 -10.91 11.88 -10.69
CA SER A 84 -10.29 13.05 -11.30
C SER A 84 -8.78 12.87 -11.52
N GLY A 85 -8.26 11.65 -11.43
CA GLY A 85 -6.83 11.37 -11.61
C GLY A 85 -5.97 11.85 -10.44
N ILE A 86 -4.77 12.35 -10.72
CA ILE A 86 -3.83 12.79 -9.67
C ILE A 86 -4.29 14.05 -8.91
N GLU A 87 -5.26 14.78 -9.46
CA GLU A 87 -5.82 16.02 -8.90
C GLU A 87 -7.04 15.78 -7.99
N GLU A 88 -7.48 14.53 -7.84
CA GLU A 88 -8.59 14.20 -6.94
C GLU A 88 -8.30 14.65 -5.51
N GLU A 89 -9.21 15.44 -4.94
CA GLU A 89 -9.12 15.88 -3.56
C GLU A 89 -9.27 14.67 -2.61
N ILE A 90 -8.29 14.49 -1.72
CA ILE A 90 -8.33 13.44 -0.71
C ILE A 90 -8.54 14.09 0.66
N ARG A 91 -9.67 13.80 1.29
CA ARG A 91 -10.00 14.33 2.62
C ARG A 91 -9.72 13.29 3.68
N THR A 92 -9.01 13.66 4.74
CA THR A 92 -8.90 12.81 5.94
C THR A 92 -10.12 13.05 6.83
N VAL A 93 -11.00 12.07 6.95
CA VAL A 93 -12.31 12.20 7.64
C VAL A 93 -12.34 11.52 9.01
N GLY A 94 -11.24 10.88 9.43
CA GLY A 94 -11.14 10.28 10.75
C GLY A 94 -9.91 9.40 10.90
N LYS A 95 -9.76 8.81 12.08
CA LYS A 95 -8.69 7.88 12.39
C LYS A 95 -9.19 6.82 13.36
N ILE A 96 -8.83 5.57 13.12
CA ILE A 96 -9.00 4.52 14.10
C ILE A 96 -7.74 4.46 14.96
N PRO A 97 -7.74 4.92 16.23
CA PRO A 97 -6.59 4.81 17.10
C PRO A 97 -6.32 3.34 17.49
N THR A 98 -5.25 3.08 18.24
CA THR A 98 -5.00 1.72 18.77
C THR A 98 -5.94 1.34 19.92
N GLY A 99 -6.83 2.25 20.35
CA GLY A 99 -7.58 2.16 21.60
C GLY A 99 -6.74 2.61 22.81
N ARG A 100 -7.40 2.86 23.95
CA ARG A 100 -6.73 3.24 25.22
C ARG A 100 -5.82 2.13 25.75
N THR A 101 -6.20 0.87 25.53
CA THR A 101 -5.50 -0.35 25.96
C THR A 101 -4.62 -0.95 24.87
N ARG A 102 -4.52 -0.31 23.69
CA ARG A 102 -3.79 -0.84 22.52
C ARG A 102 -4.28 -2.23 22.10
N ASP A 103 -5.59 -2.48 22.17
CA ASP A 103 -6.23 -3.76 21.86
C ASP A 103 -6.54 -3.98 20.36
N TRP A 104 -6.44 -2.91 19.56
CA TRP A 104 -6.71 -2.89 18.12
C TRP A 104 -8.10 -3.41 17.76
N ALA A 105 -9.06 -3.41 18.69
CA ALA A 105 -10.35 -4.07 18.52
C ALA A 105 -11.09 -3.55 17.28
N GLU A 106 -11.11 -2.24 17.07
CA GLU A 106 -11.78 -1.59 15.94
C GLU A 106 -11.07 -1.89 14.61
N ARG A 107 -9.74 -1.84 14.57
CA ARG A 107 -8.94 -2.18 13.37
C ARG A 107 -9.16 -3.64 12.95
N LYS A 108 -9.29 -4.54 13.93
CA LYS A 108 -9.57 -5.97 13.69
C LYS A 108 -10.93 -6.22 13.04
N ARG A 109 -11.94 -5.37 13.29
CA ARG A 109 -13.27 -5.53 12.67
C ARG A 109 -13.21 -5.48 11.14
N PHE A 110 -12.33 -4.64 10.60
CA PHE A 110 -12.09 -4.54 9.15
C PHE A 110 -11.11 -5.61 8.69
N ALA A 111 -9.94 -5.71 9.33
CA ALA A 111 -8.88 -6.60 8.88
C ALA A 111 -9.25 -8.09 8.96
N LEU A 112 -10.08 -8.49 9.92
CA LEU A 112 -10.47 -9.88 10.14
C LEU A 112 -11.85 -10.23 9.57
N ARG A 113 -12.43 -9.37 8.73
CA ARG A 113 -13.73 -9.64 8.10
C ARG A 113 -13.68 -10.84 7.14
N GLU A 114 -12.62 -10.92 6.35
CA GLU A 114 -12.36 -12.03 5.43
C GLU A 114 -10.93 -12.51 5.66
N VAL A 115 -10.80 -13.71 6.23
CA VAL A 115 -9.50 -14.29 6.61
C VAL A 115 -9.32 -15.62 5.93
N PHE A 116 -8.22 -15.75 5.21
CA PHE A 116 -7.81 -17.00 4.59
C PHE A 116 -6.87 -17.75 5.53
N THR A 117 -6.98 -19.06 5.55
CA THR A 117 -6.08 -19.95 6.30
C THR A 117 -5.17 -20.76 5.37
N SER A 118 -5.49 -20.82 4.06
CA SER A 118 -4.69 -21.49 3.04
C SER A 118 -4.21 -20.53 1.95
N MET A 119 -2.89 -20.51 1.70
CA MET A 119 -2.32 -19.81 0.55
C MET A 119 -2.73 -20.44 -0.78
N ASN A 120 -2.99 -21.75 -0.82
CA ASN A 120 -3.40 -22.41 -2.05
C ASN A 120 -4.75 -21.87 -2.56
N ASP A 121 -5.68 -21.60 -1.66
CA ASP A 121 -6.97 -21.01 -2.02
C ASP A 121 -6.82 -19.57 -2.51
N LEU A 122 -5.94 -18.79 -1.89
CA LEU A 122 -5.59 -17.46 -2.40
C LEU A 122 -4.95 -17.53 -3.79
N VAL A 123 -4.07 -18.49 -4.05
CA VAL A 123 -3.46 -18.67 -5.38
C VAL A 123 -4.51 -19.06 -6.42
N LYS A 124 -5.50 -19.89 -6.06
CA LYS A 124 -6.63 -20.21 -6.95
C LYS A 124 -7.43 -18.94 -7.27
N LEU A 125 -7.80 -18.14 -6.27
CA LEU A 125 -8.55 -16.88 -6.46
C LEU A 125 -7.75 -15.84 -7.25
N ALA A 126 -6.44 -15.80 -7.05
CA ALA A 126 -5.54 -14.90 -7.78
C ALA A 126 -5.43 -15.28 -9.27
N LYS A 127 -5.69 -16.54 -9.64
CA LYS A 127 -5.66 -17.04 -11.02
C LYS A 127 -7.05 -17.21 -11.64
N ALA A 128 -8.11 -17.12 -10.85
CA ALA A 128 -9.47 -17.29 -11.30
C ALA A 128 -9.89 -16.11 -12.19
N GLN A 129 -10.32 -16.42 -13.42
CA GLN A 129 -10.76 -15.43 -14.40
C GLN A 129 -11.95 -14.63 -13.85
N GLY A 130 -11.84 -13.31 -13.90
CA GLY A 130 -12.88 -12.39 -13.42
C GLY A 130 -12.79 -12.06 -11.92
N VAL A 131 -11.92 -12.76 -11.16
CA VAL A 131 -11.67 -12.50 -9.74
C VAL A 131 -10.30 -11.83 -9.56
N TRP A 132 -9.22 -12.52 -9.94
CA TRP A 132 -7.85 -11.98 -9.87
C TRP A 132 -7.50 -11.30 -8.55
N LYS A 133 -7.89 -11.91 -7.42
CA LYS A 133 -7.73 -11.34 -6.08
C LYS A 133 -6.24 -11.19 -5.76
N SER A 134 -5.80 -9.99 -5.37
CA SER A 134 -4.40 -9.72 -5.00
C SER A 134 -4.22 -9.23 -3.56
N LEU A 135 -5.29 -8.74 -2.94
CA LEU A 135 -5.32 -8.33 -1.53
C LEU A 135 -6.16 -9.31 -0.71
N ALA A 136 -5.61 -9.72 0.42
CA ALA A 136 -6.28 -10.60 1.38
C ALA A 136 -5.62 -10.49 2.76
N THR A 137 -6.40 -10.81 3.79
CA THR A 137 -5.87 -11.11 5.12
C THR A 137 -5.65 -12.60 5.23
N ILE A 138 -4.46 -13.01 5.66
CA ILE A 138 -4.13 -14.41 5.89
C ILE A 138 -3.77 -14.63 7.35
N LYS A 139 -4.33 -15.69 7.93
CA LYS A 139 -3.92 -16.23 9.23
C LYS A 139 -2.98 -17.40 8.96
N PRO A 140 -1.66 -17.22 9.12
CA PRO A 140 -0.74 -18.34 8.97
C PRO A 140 -1.00 -19.37 10.07
N LYS A 141 -0.76 -20.65 9.76
CA LYS A 141 -0.70 -21.73 10.74
C LYS A 141 0.52 -21.54 11.65
N GLU A 142 1.64 -21.16 11.05
CA GLU A 142 2.91 -20.97 11.75
C GLU A 142 3.78 -19.93 11.04
N ILE A 143 4.49 -19.11 11.83
CA ILE A 143 5.59 -18.27 11.34
C ILE A 143 6.89 -19.00 11.67
N VAL A 144 7.51 -19.60 10.66
CA VAL A 144 8.68 -20.47 10.81
C VAL A 144 9.96 -19.67 11.00
N LYS A 145 10.13 -18.59 10.23
CA LYS A 145 11.36 -17.80 10.24
C LYS A 145 11.11 -16.36 9.80
N PHE A 146 11.81 -15.43 10.44
CA PHE A 146 12.01 -14.09 9.93
C PHE A 146 13.41 -13.98 9.31
N GLU A 147 13.49 -13.53 8.06
CA GLU A 147 14.74 -13.39 7.32
C GLU A 147 14.98 -11.93 6.97
N ILE A 148 16.18 -11.45 7.27
CA ILE A 148 16.67 -10.13 6.87
C ILE A 148 17.80 -10.34 5.86
N LYS A 149 17.66 -9.77 4.66
CA LYS A 149 18.67 -9.85 3.61
C LYS A 149 19.18 -8.46 3.27
N ALA A 150 20.49 -8.27 3.27
CA ALA A 150 21.10 -7.03 2.81
C ALA A 150 20.79 -6.76 1.32
N ASP A 151 20.60 -5.49 0.98
CA ASP A 151 20.44 -4.97 -0.37
C ASP A 151 21.34 -3.74 -0.55
N THR A 152 21.60 -3.32 -1.78
CA THR A 152 22.41 -2.13 -2.04
C THR A 152 21.72 -0.89 -1.48
N ARG A 153 22.49 0.02 -0.88
CA ARG A 153 22.01 1.32 -0.37
C ARG A 153 21.64 2.29 -1.49
N ASP A 154 22.19 2.06 -2.66
CA ASP A 154 21.97 2.90 -3.82
C ASP A 154 20.95 2.29 -4.77
N TRP A 155 20.13 3.16 -5.35
CA TRP A 155 19.34 2.82 -6.52
C TRP A 155 20.27 2.46 -7.68
N LYS A 156 19.76 1.68 -8.63
CA LYS A 156 20.51 1.39 -9.85
C LYS A 156 20.85 2.70 -10.57
N PRO A 157 22.01 2.81 -11.25
CA PRO A 157 22.41 4.03 -11.96
C PRO A 157 21.31 4.56 -12.91
N THR A 158 20.64 3.66 -13.64
CA THR A 158 19.52 4.02 -14.53
C THR A 158 18.35 4.73 -13.83
N ILE A 159 18.08 4.36 -12.58
CA ILE A 159 17.04 5.00 -11.75
C ILE A 159 17.58 6.32 -11.21
N GLN A 160 18.85 6.38 -10.81
CA GLN A 160 19.49 7.61 -10.31
C GLN A 160 19.55 8.69 -11.40
N ASP A 161 19.90 8.34 -12.62
CA ASP A 161 19.98 9.28 -13.74
C ASP A 161 18.60 9.80 -14.16
N SER A 162 17.60 8.92 -14.17
CA SER A 162 16.19 9.31 -14.38
C SER A 162 15.70 10.28 -13.29
N LEU A 163 16.05 10.01 -12.03
CA LEU A 163 15.68 10.89 -10.91
C LEU A 163 16.38 12.25 -10.95
N ARG A 164 17.67 12.28 -11.32
CA ARG A 164 18.43 13.52 -11.52
C ARG A 164 17.83 14.36 -12.63
N GLN A 165 17.46 13.72 -13.74
CA GLN A 165 16.83 14.39 -14.87
C GLN A 165 15.47 14.99 -14.47
N MET A 166 14.63 14.27 -13.73
CA MET A 166 13.32 14.78 -13.26
C MET A 166 13.47 15.91 -12.23
N SER A 167 14.45 15.83 -11.31
CA SER A 167 14.75 16.91 -10.34
C SER A 167 15.06 18.25 -11.02
N LEU A 168 15.72 18.23 -12.18
CA LEU A 168 16.02 19.43 -12.97
C LEU A 168 14.77 20.05 -13.60
N PHE A 169 13.76 19.24 -13.95
CA PHE A 169 12.49 19.72 -14.51
C PHE A 169 11.46 20.15 -13.44
N ALA A 170 11.56 19.63 -12.22
CA ALA A 170 10.72 20.08 -11.10
C ALA A 170 11.07 21.52 -10.68
N GLN A 171 12.36 21.90 -10.77
CA GLN A 171 12.83 23.27 -10.48
C GLN A 171 12.23 24.34 -11.42
N SER A 172 11.90 23.99 -12.67
CA SER A 172 11.36 24.96 -13.64
C SER A 172 9.85 25.22 -13.49
N LYS A 173 9.13 24.40 -12.71
CA LYS A 173 7.67 24.52 -12.50
C LYS A 173 7.27 25.02 -11.10
N GLY A 174 8.22 25.46 -10.26
CA GLY A 174 7.93 25.98 -8.92
C GLY A 174 7.37 24.93 -7.94
N GLY A 175 7.52 23.64 -8.23
CA GLY A 175 7.12 22.55 -7.35
C GLY A 175 8.11 22.38 -6.18
N ARG A 176 7.64 21.80 -5.06
CA ARG A 176 8.54 21.37 -3.96
C ARG A 176 9.58 20.41 -4.52
N GLU A 177 10.86 20.68 -4.25
CA GLU A 177 11.96 19.76 -4.54
C GLU A 177 11.77 18.48 -3.72
N LEU A 178 11.24 17.45 -4.37
CA LEU A 178 11.06 16.16 -3.74
C LEU A 178 12.42 15.47 -3.67
N GLU A 179 13.06 15.52 -2.50
CA GLU A 179 14.29 14.77 -2.27
C GLU A 179 14.10 13.31 -2.68
N VAL A 180 15.10 12.79 -3.41
CA VAL A 180 15.13 11.38 -3.83
C VAL A 180 15.00 10.49 -2.61
N VAL A 181 13.99 9.63 -2.63
CA VAL A 181 13.75 8.68 -1.55
C VAL A 181 14.95 7.76 -1.38
N ARG A 182 15.48 7.64 -0.16
CA ARG A 182 16.64 6.79 0.15
C ARG A 182 16.28 5.32 0.07
N LYS A 183 16.94 4.54 -0.78
CA LYS A 183 16.68 3.09 -0.87
C LYS A 183 16.90 2.39 0.47
N LEU A 184 16.02 1.45 0.81
CA LEU A 184 16.16 0.62 2.01
C LEU A 184 17.34 -0.38 1.83
N PRO A 185 18.29 -0.44 2.78
CA PRO A 185 19.46 -1.32 2.69
C PRO A 185 19.17 -2.79 3.02
N TYR A 186 17.93 -3.13 3.38
CA TYR A 186 17.54 -4.47 3.75
C TYR A 186 16.18 -4.81 3.16
N ARG A 187 16.02 -6.09 2.82
CA ARG A 187 14.74 -6.71 2.51
C ARG A 187 14.36 -7.67 3.62
N TYR A 188 13.09 -7.63 4.00
CA TYR A 188 12.55 -8.42 5.10
C TYR A 188 11.59 -9.47 4.55
N TYR A 189 11.68 -10.68 5.06
CA TYR A 189 10.82 -11.78 4.64
C TYR A 189 10.29 -12.56 5.85
N TYR A 190 9.04 -13.00 5.75
CA TYR A 190 8.51 -14.07 6.57
C TYR A 190 8.55 -15.38 5.80
N HIS A 191 8.90 -16.45 6.50
CA HIS A 191 8.66 -17.82 6.07
C HIS A 191 7.49 -18.33 6.89
N LEU A 192 6.38 -18.63 6.23
CA LEU A 192 5.13 -19.01 6.88
C LEU A 192 4.57 -20.31 6.31
N LEU A 193 3.89 -21.05 7.17
CA LEU A 193 3.10 -22.21 6.79
C LEU A 193 1.62 -21.85 6.89
N THR A 194 0.84 -22.31 5.92
CA THR A 194 -0.61 -22.18 5.90
C THR A 194 -1.27 -23.54 5.78
N GLU A 195 -2.58 -23.63 5.93
CA GLU A 195 -3.30 -24.89 5.81
C GLU A 195 -3.10 -25.49 4.41
N GLY A 196 -2.67 -26.76 4.38
CA GLY A 196 -2.33 -27.48 3.15
C GLY A 196 -0.94 -27.19 2.56
N ASP A 197 -0.07 -26.48 3.28
CA ASP A 197 1.34 -26.33 2.89
C ASP A 197 2.21 -27.46 3.47
N ASP A 198 2.99 -28.11 2.61
CA ASP A 198 4.03 -29.08 3.02
C ASP A 198 5.37 -28.39 3.35
N LYS A 199 5.59 -27.17 2.83
CA LYS A 199 6.83 -26.41 2.97
C LYS A 199 6.56 -24.93 3.22
N PRO A 200 7.41 -24.24 4.03
CA PRO A 200 7.23 -22.82 4.30
C PRO A 200 7.31 -21.99 3.03
N ARG A 201 6.42 -21.01 2.91
CA ARG A 201 6.40 -20.03 1.82
C ARG A 201 7.12 -18.76 2.26
N ARG A 202 8.00 -18.26 1.38
CA ARG A 202 8.76 -17.03 1.61
C ARG A 202 7.99 -15.82 1.07
N MET A 203 7.56 -14.92 1.96
CA MET A 203 6.82 -13.69 1.64
C MET A 203 7.64 -12.45 1.99
N MET A 204 7.79 -11.53 1.04
CA MET A 204 8.50 -10.27 1.26
C MET A 204 7.56 -9.21 1.88
N ILE A 205 8.11 -8.40 2.79
CA ILE A 205 7.41 -7.28 3.40
C ILE A 205 7.75 -6.00 2.64
N PHE A 206 6.72 -5.34 2.08
CA PHE A 206 6.85 -4.09 1.30
C PHE A 206 6.22 -2.86 1.97
N SER A 207 5.57 -3.04 3.12
CA SER A 207 4.93 -1.95 3.87
C SER A 207 5.88 -1.41 4.94
N PHE A 208 5.94 -0.08 5.04
CA PHE A 208 6.80 0.64 5.96
C PHE A 208 6.07 1.91 6.42
N ARG A 209 6.43 2.40 7.61
CA ARG A 209 5.91 3.68 8.12
C ARG A 209 7.04 4.70 8.01
N TYR A 210 6.86 5.69 7.13
CA TYR A 210 7.66 6.91 7.19
C TYR A 210 7.13 7.76 8.35
N ARG A 211 7.93 7.95 9.41
CA ARG A 211 7.70 9.02 10.39
C ARG A 211 8.60 10.17 9.97
N GLY A 212 8.00 11.24 9.44
CA GLY A 212 8.70 12.50 9.25
C GLY A 212 9.17 13.01 10.61
N THR A 213 10.44 13.40 10.68
CA THR A 213 11.19 13.96 11.82
C THR A 213 11.79 12.97 12.84
N SER A 214 13.14 13.01 12.90
CA SER A 214 14.08 12.25 13.75
C SER A 214 14.32 10.76 13.41
N ASN A 215 15.36 10.50 12.59
CA ASN A 215 16.34 9.39 12.63
C ASN A 215 15.98 7.99 13.21
N ARG A 216 14.73 7.56 13.23
CA ARG A 216 14.36 6.22 13.70
C ARG A 216 13.33 5.58 12.77
N THR A 217 13.84 4.78 11.84
CA THR A 217 13.07 3.76 11.14
C THR A 217 12.66 2.71 12.18
N GLN A 218 11.42 2.78 12.67
CA GLN A 218 10.83 1.70 13.46
C GLN A 218 10.02 0.79 12.54
N THR A 219 10.45 -0.47 12.44
CA THR A 219 9.65 -1.57 11.92
C THR A 219 8.49 -1.79 12.89
N SER A 220 7.26 -1.52 12.45
CA SER A 220 6.06 -1.98 13.15
C SER A 220 5.54 -3.18 12.38
N VAL A 221 5.58 -4.35 13.02
CA VAL A 221 4.90 -5.57 12.57
C VAL A 221 3.39 -5.36 12.66
#